data_AF-A0A935GS34-F1
#
_entry.id   AF-A0A935GS34-F1
#
_cell.length_a   1.000
_cell.length_b   1.000
_cell.length_c   1.000
_cell.angle_alpha   90.00
_cell.angle_beta   90.00
_cell.angle_gamma   90.00
#
_symmetry.space_group_name_H-M   'P 1'
#
loop_
_entity.id
_entity.type
_entity.pdbx_description
1 polymer ?
#
loop_
_entity_poly.entity_id
_entity_poly.type
_entity_poly.pdbx_seq_one_letter_code
_entity_poly.pdbx_strand_id
1 'polypeptide(L)'
;MVLSLSFAQAYFVDIGGALDALVPASWAASAAAKGMPAAVSATQGWYDQFLAGYVWDLKSLTVGEALGFTSPMAKAFIGNSLINAILPAIVILAVIYAIWYRKGYLRKRKDGARGASVELAGWWSMVTASKRTAIAGLILGVAAGLQMWVVQTLQQKFGISNAGELLQALGHTEGLSLQDTVFDPGYFYVTTQEAQGAAWVLAKLGIDITDNIFFGLENGIPNPLYNPVLWMSFSVIGGAMVMALLANEFKLKMPTREIAFWAISGGILMGIGARVGLGCNIGAFFATVTNGDPSGWLFGLGMTGGGYIGVKFFNWWIERKMAKDTPLGF
;
A
#
# COMPACT_ATOMS: atom_id res chain seq x y z
N MET A 1 -10.63 3.52 12.42
CA MET A 1 -9.49 3.04 11.63
C MET A 1 -9.34 3.79 10.31
N VAL A 2 -10.25 3.68 9.34
CA VAL A 2 -10.11 4.39 8.04
C VAL A 2 -9.98 5.89 8.25
N LEU A 3 -10.93 6.52 8.96
CA LEU A 3 -10.85 7.95 9.29
C LEU A 3 -9.52 8.35 9.96
N SER A 4 -9.12 7.65 11.03
CA SER A 4 -7.86 7.92 11.71
C SER A 4 -6.63 7.77 10.82
N LEU A 5 -6.66 6.85 9.86
CA LEU A 5 -5.61 6.67 8.85
C LEU A 5 -5.60 7.84 7.87
N SER A 6 -6.76 8.21 7.31
CA SER A 6 -6.90 9.30 6.35
C SER A 6 -6.43 10.64 6.94
N PHE A 7 -6.88 10.97 8.15
CA PHE A 7 -6.47 12.20 8.85
C PHE A 7 -5.00 12.16 9.28
N ALA A 8 -4.49 11.03 9.76
CA ALA A 8 -3.08 10.92 10.11
C ALA A 8 -2.19 11.11 8.88
N GLN A 9 -2.57 10.57 7.72
CA GLN A 9 -1.83 10.77 6.48
C GLN A 9 -1.87 12.19 5.96
N ALA A 10 -3.03 12.86 6.08
CA ALA A 10 -3.19 14.24 5.67
C ALA A 10 -2.38 15.16 6.57
N TYR A 11 -2.47 14.96 7.89
CA TYR A 11 -1.72 15.74 8.86
C TYR A 11 -0.22 15.47 8.77
N PHE A 12 0.22 14.22 8.63
CA PHE A 12 1.65 13.85 8.64
C PHE A 12 2.47 14.53 7.55
N VAL A 13 1.89 14.73 6.36
CA VAL A 13 2.60 15.42 5.26
C VAL A 13 2.77 16.91 5.51
N ASP A 14 2.00 17.45 6.45
CA ASP A 14 1.95 18.86 6.83
C ASP A 14 2.70 19.14 8.16
N ILE A 15 3.26 18.11 8.81
CA ILE A 15 3.94 18.30 10.09
C ILE A 15 5.28 19.01 9.87
N GLY A 16 5.35 20.25 10.37
CA GLY A 16 6.60 21.01 10.54
C GLY A 16 6.96 21.29 12.01
N GLY A 17 7.94 22.17 12.21
CA GLY A 17 8.33 22.68 13.53
C GLY A 17 9.39 21.81 14.21
N ALA A 18 9.09 21.26 15.39
CA ALA A 18 10.09 20.53 16.18
C ALA A 18 10.62 19.27 15.48
N LEU A 19 9.84 18.65 14.58
CA LEU A 19 10.30 17.51 13.79
C LEU A 19 11.30 17.93 12.70
N ASP A 20 11.28 19.19 12.23
CA ASP A 20 12.23 19.67 11.22
C ASP A 20 13.66 19.64 11.76
N ALA A 21 13.84 19.81 13.08
CA ALA A 21 15.14 19.66 13.74
C ALA A 21 15.70 18.22 13.68
N LEU A 22 14.86 17.22 13.40
CA LEU A 22 15.27 15.83 13.22
C LEU A 22 15.61 15.49 11.77
N VAL A 23 15.43 16.42 10.84
CA VAL A 23 15.75 16.20 9.42
C VAL A 23 17.27 16.19 9.24
N PRO A 24 17.85 15.16 8.58
CA PRO A 24 19.25 15.14 8.21
C PRO A 24 19.63 16.36 7.36
N ALA A 25 20.76 17.00 7.68
CA ALA A 25 21.24 18.18 6.94
C ALA A 25 21.43 17.93 5.44
N SER A 26 21.74 16.70 5.04
CA SER A 26 21.83 16.31 3.63
C SER A 26 20.49 16.37 2.90
N TRP A 27 19.39 16.01 3.56
CA TRP A 27 18.04 16.09 2.98
C TRP A 27 17.62 17.54 2.81
N ALA A 28 17.81 18.35 3.85
CA ALA A 28 17.51 19.79 3.81
C ALA A 28 18.27 20.49 2.67
N ALA A 29 19.57 20.20 2.53
CA ALA A 29 20.40 20.77 1.48
C ALA A 29 19.96 20.32 0.07
N SER A 30 19.65 19.03 -0.11
CA SER A 30 19.14 18.50 -1.38
C SER A 30 17.77 19.11 -1.72
N ALA A 31 16.84 19.17 -0.78
CA ALA A 31 15.52 19.78 -0.97
C ALA A 31 15.62 21.26 -1.38
N ALA A 32 16.49 22.03 -0.71
CA ALA A 32 16.74 23.43 -1.04
C ALA A 32 17.34 23.61 -2.46
N ALA A 33 18.16 22.67 -2.92
CA ALA A 33 18.77 22.73 -4.24
C ALA A 33 17.78 22.48 -5.39
N LYS A 34 16.58 21.94 -5.11
CA LYS A 34 15.58 21.57 -6.14
C LYS A 34 14.71 22.72 -6.65
N GLY A 35 14.85 23.92 -6.07
CA GLY A 35 14.23 25.13 -6.60
C GLY A 35 12.70 25.10 -6.66
N MET A 36 12.05 24.64 -5.58
CA MET A 36 10.59 24.49 -5.53
C MET A 36 9.86 25.84 -5.62
N PRO A 37 8.60 25.84 -6.11
CA PRO A 37 7.76 27.05 -6.10
C PRO A 37 7.62 27.63 -4.70
N ALA A 38 7.58 28.97 -4.58
CA ALA A 38 7.44 29.66 -3.30
C ALA A 38 6.11 29.37 -2.57
N ALA A 39 5.11 28.85 -3.30
CA ALA A 39 3.84 28.40 -2.74
C ALA A 39 3.95 27.11 -1.92
N VAL A 40 5.10 26.43 -1.94
CA VAL A 40 5.31 25.16 -1.26
C VAL A 40 6.45 25.25 -0.24
N SER A 41 6.22 24.72 0.95
CA SER A 41 7.12 24.73 2.10
C SER A 41 8.19 23.63 2.01
N ALA A 42 8.86 23.48 0.86
CA ALA A 42 9.79 22.37 0.61
C ALA A 42 10.99 22.25 1.58
N THR A 43 11.27 23.31 2.33
CA THR A 43 12.33 23.37 3.36
C THR A 43 11.78 23.50 4.79
N GLN A 44 10.46 23.53 4.95
CA GLN A 44 9.74 23.70 6.22
C GLN A 44 8.65 22.62 6.28
N GLY A 45 8.93 21.54 7.00
CA GLY A 45 8.16 20.31 6.94
C GLY A 45 9.06 19.09 6.86
N TRP A 46 8.85 18.13 7.76
CA TRP A 46 9.69 16.94 7.82
C TRP A 46 9.47 16.06 6.59
N TYR A 47 8.21 15.89 6.20
CA TYR A 47 7.84 15.03 5.07
C TYR A 47 8.28 15.60 3.73
N ASP A 48 8.19 16.92 3.54
CA ASP A 48 8.61 17.58 2.32
C ASP A 48 10.11 17.47 2.10
N GLN A 49 10.91 17.66 3.16
CA GLN A 49 12.36 17.45 3.09
C GLN A 49 12.73 15.97 2.93
N PHE A 50 11.96 15.05 3.49
CA PHE A 50 12.13 13.61 3.23
C PHE A 50 11.83 13.27 1.76
N LEU A 51 10.73 13.79 1.20
CA LEU A 51 10.32 13.52 -0.17
C LEU A 51 11.30 14.15 -1.17
N ALA A 52 11.50 15.46 -1.08
CA ALA A 52 12.38 16.18 -1.99
C ALA A 52 13.86 15.87 -1.73
N GLY A 53 14.30 15.78 -0.47
CA GLY A 53 15.72 15.67 -0.14
C GLY A 53 16.28 14.26 -0.10
N TYR A 54 15.43 13.22 -0.06
CA TYR A 54 15.87 11.84 -0.03
C TYR A 54 15.19 10.99 -1.09
N VAL A 55 13.86 10.92 -1.09
CA VAL A 55 13.11 9.99 -1.95
C VAL A 55 13.35 10.27 -3.43
N TRP A 56 13.29 11.53 -3.85
CA TRP A 56 13.52 11.91 -5.25
C TRP A 56 14.97 11.74 -5.71
N ASP A 57 15.93 11.60 -4.80
CA ASP A 57 17.34 11.28 -5.15
C ASP A 57 17.56 9.77 -5.33
N LEU A 58 16.61 8.94 -4.90
CA LEU A 58 16.66 7.50 -5.11
C LEU A 58 16.38 7.19 -6.58
N LYS A 59 17.27 6.42 -7.19
CA LYS A 59 17.06 5.89 -8.54
C LYS A 59 16.15 4.67 -8.44
N SER A 60 14.94 4.75 -8.99
CA SER A 60 14.14 3.55 -9.25
C SER A 60 14.78 2.78 -10.41
N LEU A 61 15.10 1.52 -10.16
CA LEU A 61 15.71 0.61 -11.14
C LEU A 61 14.92 -0.69 -11.14
N THR A 62 14.41 -1.08 -12.30
CA THR A 62 13.77 -2.38 -12.46
C THR A 62 14.82 -3.48 -12.55
N VAL A 63 14.50 -4.69 -12.10
CA VAL A 63 15.40 -5.85 -12.22
C VAL A 63 15.79 -6.11 -13.67
N GLY A 64 14.87 -5.91 -14.62
CA GLY A 64 15.18 -6.05 -16.04
C GLY A 64 16.20 -5.04 -16.56
N GLU A 65 16.19 -3.80 -16.05
CA GLU A 65 17.25 -2.80 -16.32
C GLU A 65 18.56 -3.18 -15.64
N ALA A 66 18.51 -3.57 -14.38
CA ALA A 66 19.70 -3.94 -13.60
C ALA A 66 20.45 -5.14 -14.22
N LEU A 67 19.73 -6.05 -14.86
CA LEU A 67 20.29 -7.21 -15.58
C LEU A 67 20.76 -6.88 -17.01
N GLY A 68 20.56 -5.65 -17.49
CA GLY A 68 21.04 -5.21 -18.80
C GLY A 68 20.28 -5.77 -20.00
N PHE A 69 19.01 -6.18 -19.84
CA PHE A 69 18.21 -6.66 -20.97
C PHE A 69 17.88 -5.51 -21.93
N THR A 70 18.29 -5.63 -23.19
CA THR A 70 18.07 -4.63 -24.23
C THR A 70 16.71 -4.75 -24.93
N SER A 71 16.14 -5.97 -24.97
CA SER A 71 14.81 -6.20 -25.54
C SER A 71 13.72 -5.82 -24.54
N PRO A 72 12.73 -4.97 -24.92
CA PRO A 72 11.60 -4.63 -24.06
C PRO A 72 10.84 -5.86 -23.55
N MET A 73 10.71 -6.89 -24.39
CA MET A 73 10.04 -8.14 -24.04
C MET A 73 10.86 -8.93 -23.01
N ALA A 74 12.19 -9.05 -23.19
CA ALA A 74 13.05 -9.74 -22.23
C ALA A 74 13.08 -9.02 -20.88
N LYS A 75 13.16 -7.68 -20.89
CA LYS A 75 13.08 -6.86 -19.69
C LYS A 75 11.79 -7.11 -18.91
N ALA A 76 10.63 -7.06 -19.58
CA ALA A 76 9.32 -7.23 -18.94
C ALA A 76 9.05 -8.66 -18.47
N PHE A 77 9.27 -9.67 -19.33
CA PHE A 77 8.91 -11.06 -19.02
C PHE A 77 9.98 -11.78 -18.20
N ILE A 78 11.26 -11.63 -18.55
CA ILE A 78 12.35 -12.36 -17.88
C ILE A 78 12.79 -11.58 -16.64
N GLY A 79 13.15 -10.30 -16.80
CA GLY A 79 13.61 -9.48 -15.69
C GLY A 79 12.51 -9.21 -14.66
N ASN A 80 11.48 -8.48 -15.06
CA ASN A 80 10.50 -7.93 -14.14
C ASN A 80 9.50 -8.99 -13.66
N SER A 81 8.99 -9.84 -14.54
CA SER A 81 8.02 -10.87 -14.14
C SER A 81 8.67 -12.11 -13.53
N LEU A 82 9.53 -12.80 -14.29
CA LEU A 82 10.07 -14.10 -13.88
C LEU A 82 11.05 -13.97 -12.71
N ILE A 83 12.07 -13.11 -12.84
CA ILE A 83 13.15 -12.99 -11.85
C ILE A 83 12.72 -12.18 -10.64
N ASN A 84 12.04 -11.03 -10.81
CA ASN A 84 11.66 -10.20 -9.66
C ASN A 84 10.41 -10.73 -8.93
N ALA A 85 9.38 -11.20 -9.62
CA ALA A 85 8.11 -11.56 -8.98
C ALA A 85 7.94 -13.07 -8.76
N ILE A 86 8.03 -13.87 -9.81
CA ILE A 86 7.66 -15.30 -9.78
C ILE A 86 8.68 -16.13 -9.00
N LEU A 87 9.97 -16.00 -9.31
CA LEU A 87 11.01 -16.82 -8.70
C LEU A 87 11.11 -16.61 -7.19
N PRO A 88 11.14 -15.38 -6.64
CA PRO A 88 11.16 -15.17 -5.20
C PRO A 88 9.88 -15.70 -4.52
N ALA A 89 8.71 -15.57 -5.15
CA ALA A 89 7.48 -16.14 -4.62
C ALA A 89 7.54 -17.68 -4.53
N ILE A 90 8.07 -18.35 -5.56
CA ILE A 90 8.28 -19.81 -5.54
C ILE A 90 9.27 -20.20 -4.43
N VAL A 91 10.37 -19.45 -4.29
CA VAL A 91 11.37 -19.69 -3.23
C VAL A 91 10.74 -19.53 -1.85
N ILE A 92 9.97 -18.48 -1.61
CA ILE A 92 9.26 -18.27 -0.34
C ILE A 92 8.31 -19.43 -0.06
N LEU A 93 7.52 -19.88 -1.06
CA LEU A 93 6.64 -21.04 -0.90
C LEU A 93 7.43 -22.33 -0.62
N ALA A 94 8.58 -22.53 -1.26
CA ALA A 94 9.44 -23.69 -1.01
C ALA A 94 10.03 -23.67 0.41
N VAL A 95 10.46 -22.49 0.89
CA VAL A 95 10.92 -22.30 2.27
C VAL A 95 9.78 -22.57 3.26
N ILE A 96 8.57 -22.06 2.98
CA ILE A 96 7.41 -22.28 3.84
C ILE A 96 7.09 -23.77 3.96
N TYR A 97 7.12 -24.47 2.82
CA TYR A 97 6.94 -25.90 2.78
C TYR A 97 8.01 -26.62 3.61
N ALA A 98 9.29 -26.30 3.40
CA ALA A 98 10.40 -26.97 4.06
C ALA A 98 10.38 -26.82 5.58
N ILE A 99 10.06 -25.62 6.08
CA ILE A 99 10.13 -25.30 7.52
C ILE A 99 8.87 -25.75 8.26
N TRP A 100 7.68 -25.35 7.77
CA TRP A 100 6.44 -25.48 8.56
C TRP A 100 5.53 -26.62 8.11
N TYR A 101 5.43 -26.89 6.80
CA TYR A 101 4.42 -27.83 6.29
C TYR A 101 4.93 -29.27 6.15
N ARG A 102 6.20 -29.44 5.73
CA ARG A 102 6.81 -30.72 5.35
C ARG A 102 6.69 -31.79 6.44
N LYS A 103 7.04 -31.46 7.68
CA LYS A 103 6.97 -32.41 8.81
C LYS A 103 5.54 -32.92 9.03
N GLY A 104 4.56 -32.02 8.96
CA GLY A 104 3.15 -32.36 9.12
C GLY A 104 2.62 -33.22 7.97
N TYR A 105 3.01 -32.91 6.74
CA TYR A 105 2.65 -33.68 5.55
C TYR A 105 3.23 -35.10 5.59
N LEU A 106 4.53 -35.24 5.84
CA LEU A 106 5.19 -36.55 5.88
C LEU A 106 4.67 -37.43 7.02
N ARG A 107 4.31 -36.86 8.18
CA ARG A 107 3.72 -37.62 9.29
C ARG A 107 2.35 -38.22 8.96
N LYS A 108 1.57 -37.59 8.08
CA LYS A 108 0.23 -38.07 7.68
C LYS A 108 0.31 -39.22 6.67
N ARG A 109 1.46 -39.43 6.03
CA ARG A 109 1.68 -40.50 5.06
C ARG A 109 2.02 -41.82 5.78
N LYS A 110 1.36 -42.90 5.36
CA LYS A 110 1.54 -44.25 5.92
C LYS A 110 2.49 -45.14 5.10
N ASP A 111 2.86 -44.70 3.90
CA ASP A 111 3.60 -45.48 2.91
C ASP A 111 5.12 -45.38 3.02
N GLY A 112 5.65 -44.50 3.89
CA GLY A 112 7.09 -44.36 4.16
C GLY A 112 7.94 -43.88 2.98
N ALA A 113 7.32 -43.66 1.81
CA ALA A 113 7.98 -43.28 0.58
C ALA A 113 8.66 -41.91 0.71
N ARG A 114 9.90 -41.82 0.21
CA ARG A 114 10.69 -40.60 0.13
C ARG A 114 11.16 -40.40 -1.32
N GLY A 115 11.29 -39.15 -1.74
CA GLY A 115 11.76 -38.81 -3.08
C GLY A 115 11.22 -37.48 -3.58
N ALA A 116 11.76 -36.99 -4.70
CA ALA A 116 11.38 -35.71 -5.28
C ALA A 116 9.88 -35.63 -5.64
N SER A 117 9.30 -36.73 -6.13
CA SER A 117 7.86 -36.80 -6.44
C SER A 117 6.98 -36.64 -5.19
N VAL A 118 7.42 -37.17 -4.04
CA VAL A 118 6.72 -37.04 -2.75
C VAL A 118 6.79 -35.61 -2.24
N GLU A 119 7.95 -34.97 -2.35
CA GLU A 119 8.14 -33.58 -1.93
C GLU A 119 7.35 -32.62 -2.82
N LEU A 120 7.33 -32.83 -4.14
CA LEU A 120 6.52 -32.05 -5.09
C LEU A 120 5.02 -32.20 -4.80
N ALA A 121 4.55 -33.43 -4.53
CA ALA A 121 3.16 -33.67 -4.13
C ALA A 121 2.81 -32.98 -2.80
N GLY A 122 3.76 -32.98 -1.85
CA GLY A 122 3.63 -32.27 -0.58
C GLY A 122 3.52 -30.76 -0.77
N TRP A 123 4.42 -30.17 -1.53
CA TRP A 123 4.40 -28.75 -1.87
C TRP A 123 3.11 -28.37 -2.59
N TRP A 124 2.68 -29.15 -3.59
CA TRP A 124 1.42 -28.93 -4.29
C TRP A 124 0.21 -29.02 -3.36
N SER A 125 0.21 -29.97 -2.41
CA SER A 125 -0.85 -30.09 -1.41
C SER A 125 -0.94 -28.87 -0.50
N MET A 126 0.20 -28.24 -0.18
CA MET A 126 0.24 -27.00 0.61
C MET A 126 -0.36 -25.84 -0.18
N VAL A 127 0.07 -25.67 -1.44
CA VAL A 127 -0.42 -24.60 -2.32
C VAL A 127 -1.92 -24.74 -2.58
N THR A 128 -2.41 -25.98 -2.71
CA THR A 128 -3.83 -26.27 -2.97
C THR A 128 -4.68 -26.50 -1.72
N ALA A 129 -4.11 -26.36 -0.52
CA ALA A 129 -4.84 -26.59 0.73
C ALA A 129 -6.05 -25.65 0.88
N SER A 130 -5.95 -24.41 0.37
CA SER A 130 -7.08 -23.48 0.26
C SER A 130 -7.40 -23.15 -1.20
N LYS A 131 -7.98 -24.13 -1.91
CA LYS A 131 -8.37 -23.96 -3.33
C LYS A 131 -9.17 -22.69 -3.58
N ARG A 132 -10.12 -22.35 -2.70
CA ARG A 132 -10.96 -21.16 -2.84
C ARG A 132 -10.15 -19.87 -2.76
N THR A 133 -9.25 -19.75 -1.79
CA THR A 133 -8.39 -18.57 -1.64
C THR A 133 -7.40 -18.46 -2.81
N ALA A 134 -6.83 -19.58 -3.25
CA ALA A 134 -5.91 -19.59 -4.39
C ALA A 134 -6.61 -19.15 -5.69
N ILE A 135 -7.82 -19.66 -5.95
CA ILE A 135 -8.63 -19.24 -7.11
C ILE A 135 -9.00 -17.76 -7.00
N ALA A 136 -9.43 -17.29 -5.82
CA ALA A 136 -9.75 -15.89 -5.62
C ALA A 136 -8.54 -14.97 -5.89
N GLY A 137 -7.35 -15.36 -5.42
CA GLY A 137 -6.10 -14.63 -5.69
C GLY A 137 -5.74 -14.60 -7.19
N LEU A 138 -5.94 -15.71 -7.90
CA LEU A 138 -5.73 -15.76 -9.35
C LEU A 138 -6.69 -14.82 -10.09
N ILE A 139 -7.98 -14.87 -9.76
CA ILE A 139 -9.00 -13.99 -10.35
C ILE A 139 -8.64 -12.52 -10.09
N LEU A 140 -8.26 -12.19 -8.86
CA LEU A 140 -7.86 -10.83 -8.48
C LEU A 140 -6.64 -10.35 -9.27
N GLY A 141 -5.62 -11.20 -9.44
CA GLY A 141 -4.43 -10.87 -10.22
C GLY A 141 -4.74 -10.63 -11.70
N VAL A 142 -5.56 -11.48 -12.31
CA VAL A 142 -6.01 -11.32 -13.71
C VAL A 142 -6.84 -10.04 -13.87
N ALA A 143 -7.79 -9.80 -12.96
CA ALA A 143 -8.63 -8.60 -13.00
C ALA A 143 -7.81 -7.31 -12.83
N ALA A 144 -6.85 -7.28 -11.91
CA ALA A 144 -5.95 -6.14 -11.71
C ALA A 144 -5.07 -5.89 -12.94
N GLY A 145 -4.49 -6.94 -13.52
CA GLY A 145 -3.68 -6.82 -14.75
C GLY A 145 -4.49 -6.31 -15.94
N LEU A 146 -5.71 -6.82 -16.13
CA LEU A 146 -6.63 -6.33 -17.17
C LEU A 146 -7.02 -4.87 -16.93
N GLN A 147 -7.29 -4.49 -15.67
CA GLN A 147 -7.61 -3.11 -15.32
C GLN A 147 -6.46 -2.16 -15.65
N MET A 148 -5.23 -2.48 -15.26
CA MET A 148 -4.04 -1.68 -15.61
C MET A 148 -3.85 -1.57 -17.12
N TRP A 149 -4.00 -2.68 -17.84
CA TRP A 149 -3.86 -2.70 -19.30
C TRP A 149 -4.91 -1.82 -20.00
N VAL A 150 -6.18 -1.92 -19.58
CA VAL A 150 -7.27 -1.10 -20.13
C VAL A 150 -7.02 0.38 -19.83
N VAL A 151 -6.68 0.74 -18.59
CA VAL A 151 -6.39 2.14 -18.21
C VAL A 151 -5.23 2.70 -19.03
N GLN A 152 -4.11 1.98 -19.12
CA GLN A 152 -2.95 2.41 -19.90
C GLN A 152 -3.27 2.57 -21.39
N THR A 153 -4.07 1.66 -21.95
CA THR A 153 -4.49 1.73 -23.36
C THR A 153 -5.37 2.95 -23.62
N LEU A 154 -6.28 3.28 -22.70
CA LEU A 154 -7.11 4.48 -22.80
C LEU A 154 -6.28 5.76 -22.67
N GLN A 155 -5.36 5.82 -21.72
CA GLN A 155 -4.43 6.94 -21.56
C GLN A 155 -3.64 7.20 -22.85
N GLN A 156 -3.07 6.15 -23.45
CA GLN A 156 -2.35 6.26 -24.73
C GLN A 156 -3.25 6.68 -25.89
N LYS A 157 -4.48 6.15 -25.95
CA LYS A 157 -5.42 6.45 -27.04
C LYS A 157 -5.90 7.89 -27.01
N PHE A 158 -6.15 8.44 -25.82
CA PHE A 158 -6.67 9.79 -25.65
C PHE A 158 -5.58 10.83 -25.38
N GLY A 159 -4.33 10.41 -25.20
CA GLY A 159 -3.21 11.31 -24.89
C GLY A 159 -3.31 11.95 -23.50
N ILE A 160 -4.01 11.29 -22.57
CA ILE A 160 -4.28 11.78 -21.22
C ILE A 160 -3.39 11.03 -20.25
N SER A 161 -2.57 11.75 -19.50
CA SER A 161 -1.61 11.15 -18.58
C SER A 161 -2.09 11.16 -17.12
N ASN A 162 -2.96 12.10 -16.77
CA ASN A 162 -3.46 12.27 -15.42
C ASN A 162 -4.96 12.63 -15.40
N ALA A 163 -5.70 12.14 -14.41
CA ALA A 163 -7.10 12.50 -14.21
C ALA A 163 -7.35 14.01 -13.99
N GLY A 164 -6.35 14.79 -13.61
CA GLY A 164 -6.41 16.25 -13.49
C GLY A 164 -6.74 16.92 -14.82
N GLU A 165 -6.18 16.42 -15.93
CA GLU A 165 -6.49 16.91 -17.28
C GLU A 165 -7.97 16.72 -17.63
N LEU A 166 -8.57 15.60 -17.22
CA LEU A 166 -9.99 15.32 -17.39
C LEU A 166 -10.85 16.28 -16.55
N LEU A 167 -10.45 16.52 -15.31
CA LEU A 167 -11.14 17.45 -14.42
C LEU A 167 -11.11 18.88 -14.95
N GLN A 168 -9.96 19.34 -15.46
CA GLN A 168 -9.85 20.62 -16.14
C GLN A 168 -10.78 20.70 -17.35
N ALA A 169 -10.79 19.68 -18.21
CA ALA A 169 -11.67 19.62 -19.38
C ALA A 169 -13.17 19.65 -19.03
N LEU A 170 -13.53 19.13 -17.85
CA LEU A 170 -14.88 19.16 -17.30
C LEU A 170 -15.22 20.46 -16.55
N GLY A 171 -14.27 21.40 -16.44
CA GLY A 171 -14.45 22.66 -15.71
C GLY A 171 -14.29 22.55 -14.18
N HIS A 172 -13.72 21.45 -13.69
CA HIS A 172 -13.45 21.20 -12.28
C HIS A 172 -11.97 21.46 -11.96
N THR A 173 -11.58 22.73 -11.83
CA THR A 173 -10.19 23.12 -11.50
C THR A 173 -9.95 23.30 -10.00
N GLU A 174 -11.00 23.41 -9.19
CA GLU A 174 -10.89 23.58 -7.75
C GLU A 174 -10.25 22.34 -7.09
N GLY A 175 -9.14 22.56 -6.38
CA GLY A 175 -8.42 21.52 -5.66
C GLY A 175 -7.45 20.71 -6.51
N LEU A 176 -7.17 21.10 -7.76
CA LEU A 176 -6.01 20.57 -8.47
C LEU A 176 -4.70 21.06 -7.83
N SER A 177 -3.62 20.31 -8.03
CA SER A 177 -2.29 20.72 -7.61
C SER A 177 -1.79 21.93 -8.43
N LEU A 178 -0.65 22.51 -8.04
CA LEU A 178 0.06 23.54 -8.82
C LEU A 178 0.52 23.06 -10.21
N GLN A 179 0.53 21.75 -10.44
CA GLN A 179 0.84 21.13 -11.73
C GLN A 179 -0.44 20.74 -12.51
N ASP A 180 -1.60 21.19 -12.03
CA ASP A 180 -2.93 20.83 -12.52
C ASP A 180 -3.20 19.30 -12.53
N THR A 181 -2.55 18.59 -11.60
CA THR A 181 -2.65 17.13 -11.44
C THR A 181 -3.50 16.75 -10.24
N VAL A 182 -3.97 15.51 -10.26
CA VAL A 182 -4.50 14.79 -9.10
C VAL A 182 -3.68 13.52 -8.88
N PHE A 183 -3.68 12.97 -7.67
CA PHE A 183 -3.22 11.60 -7.46
C PHE A 183 -3.95 10.61 -8.37
N ASP A 184 -3.26 10.09 -9.37
CA ASP A 184 -3.73 9.06 -10.29
C ASP A 184 -2.59 8.09 -10.61
N PRO A 185 -2.49 6.96 -9.87
CA PRO A 185 -1.43 6.00 -10.08
C PRO A 185 -1.69 5.08 -11.28
N GLY A 186 -2.85 5.14 -11.94
CA GLY A 186 -3.21 4.24 -13.05
C GLY A 186 -3.56 2.80 -12.63
N TYR A 187 -3.57 2.50 -11.32
CA TYR A 187 -3.92 1.19 -10.77
C TYR A 187 -4.65 1.33 -9.42
N PHE A 188 -5.22 0.23 -8.91
CA PHE A 188 -5.95 0.27 -7.64
C PHE A 188 -5.02 0.65 -6.46
N TYR A 189 -5.44 1.67 -5.71
CA TYR A 189 -4.71 2.22 -4.58
C TYR A 189 -5.70 2.62 -3.47
N VAL A 190 -5.22 2.94 -2.28
CA VAL A 190 -6.09 3.34 -1.15
C VAL A 190 -5.55 4.56 -0.43
N THR A 191 -4.27 4.52 -0.02
CA THR A 191 -3.72 5.45 0.97
C THR A 191 -3.81 6.92 0.58
N THR A 192 -3.43 7.31 -0.63
CA THR A 192 -3.43 8.72 -1.02
C THR A 192 -4.86 9.24 -1.26
N GLN A 193 -5.72 8.42 -1.85
CA GLN A 193 -7.11 8.80 -2.13
C GLN A 193 -7.86 9.13 -0.83
N GLU A 194 -7.73 8.26 0.17
CA GLU A 194 -8.34 8.45 1.48
C GLU A 194 -7.81 9.72 2.16
N ALA A 195 -6.51 9.98 2.03
CA ALA A 195 -5.91 11.20 2.56
C ALA A 195 -6.38 12.47 1.82
N GLN A 196 -6.63 12.44 0.51
CA GLN A 196 -7.23 13.56 -0.22
C GLN A 196 -8.62 13.89 0.31
N GLY A 197 -9.43 12.88 0.65
CA GLY A 197 -10.73 13.09 1.28
C GLY A 197 -10.61 13.78 2.64
N ALA A 198 -9.67 13.35 3.48
CA ALA A 198 -9.41 14.00 4.78
C ALA A 198 -8.85 15.42 4.62
N ALA A 199 -7.90 15.63 3.70
CA ALA A 199 -7.33 16.93 3.42
C ALA A 199 -8.37 17.91 2.87
N TRP A 200 -9.29 17.45 2.02
CA TRP A 200 -10.43 18.26 1.58
C TRP A 200 -11.32 18.71 2.75
N VAL A 201 -11.59 17.82 3.72
CA VAL A 201 -12.34 18.19 4.94
C VAL A 201 -11.57 19.24 5.75
N LEU A 202 -10.26 19.05 5.95
CA LEU A 202 -9.41 19.99 6.69
C LEU A 202 -9.37 21.37 6.01
N ALA A 203 -9.22 21.41 4.69
CA ALA A 203 -9.27 22.64 3.90
C ALA A 203 -10.62 23.36 4.02
N LYS A 204 -11.74 22.64 4.01
CA LYS A 204 -13.07 23.22 4.24
C LYS A 204 -13.28 23.75 5.66
N LEU A 205 -12.52 23.24 6.64
CA LEU A 205 -12.48 23.75 8.00
C LEU A 205 -11.54 24.95 8.17
N GLY A 206 -10.90 25.42 7.09
CA GLY A 206 -10.01 26.58 7.07
C GLY A 206 -8.58 26.27 7.51
N ILE A 207 -8.18 24.99 7.55
CA ILE A 207 -6.79 24.58 7.78
C ILE A 207 -6.08 24.58 6.43
N ASP A 208 -5.02 25.36 6.29
CA ASP A 208 -4.16 25.28 5.11
C ASP A 208 -3.38 23.96 5.17
N ILE A 209 -3.51 23.15 4.12
CA ILE A 209 -2.88 21.84 3.97
C ILE A 209 -2.33 21.64 2.55
N THR A 210 -2.28 22.75 1.80
CA THR A 210 -1.89 22.80 0.39
C THR A 210 -0.55 23.51 0.18
N ASP A 211 0.08 23.94 1.26
CA ASP A 211 1.42 24.50 1.29
C ASP A 211 2.51 23.42 1.30
N ASN A 212 2.19 22.13 1.42
CA ASN A 212 3.16 21.04 1.30
C ASN A 212 3.34 20.51 -0.14
N ILE A 213 4.47 19.83 -0.41
CA ILE A 213 4.76 19.23 -1.73
C ILE A 213 3.69 18.20 -2.10
N PHE A 214 3.26 17.41 -1.12
CA PHE A 214 2.40 16.28 -1.36
C PHE A 214 1.05 16.70 -1.98
N PHE A 215 0.29 17.56 -1.32
CA PHE A 215 -1.00 18.03 -1.80
C PHE A 215 -0.89 19.25 -2.71
N GLY A 216 -0.03 20.21 -2.37
CA GLY A 216 0.13 21.46 -3.10
C GLY A 216 0.73 21.27 -4.49
N LEU A 217 1.81 20.49 -4.59
CA LEU A 217 2.56 20.37 -5.85
C LEU A 217 2.10 19.18 -6.72
N GLU A 218 1.92 18.00 -6.14
CA GLU A 218 1.75 16.76 -6.92
C GLU A 218 0.32 16.22 -6.98
N ASN A 219 -0.38 16.16 -5.84
CA ASN A 219 -1.57 15.30 -5.74
C ASN A 219 -2.90 16.05 -5.73
N GLY A 220 -2.92 17.32 -5.35
CA GLY A 220 -4.15 18.09 -5.19
C GLY A 220 -5.10 17.54 -4.12
N ILE A 221 -6.14 18.30 -3.85
CA ILE A 221 -7.27 17.98 -2.98
C ILE A 221 -8.60 18.23 -3.71
N PRO A 222 -8.86 17.54 -4.83
CA PRO A 222 -10.10 17.74 -5.58
C PRO A 222 -11.31 17.37 -4.73
N ASN A 223 -12.47 17.92 -5.10
CA ASN A 223 -13.72 17.56 -4.45
C ASN A 223 -13.94 16.03 -4.48
N PRO A 224 -14.22 15.39 -3.32
CA PRO A 224 -14.47 13.95 -3.23
C PRO A 224 -15.49 13.40 -4.23
N LEU A 225 -16.47 14.22 -4.65
CA LEU A 225 -17.48 13.82 -5.63
C LEU A 225 -16.89 13.60 -7.03
N TYR A 226 -15.87 14.36 -7.39
CA TYR A 226 -15.24 14.33 -8.71
C TYR A 226 -13.90 13.60 -8.71
N ASN A 227 -13.38 13.19 -7.54
CA ASN A 227 -12.11 12.46 -7.45
C ASN A 227 -12.29 11.01 -7.92
N PRO A 228 -11.89 10.66 -9.16
CA PRO A 228 -12.18 9.34 -9.72
C PRO A 228 -11.46 8.22 -8.95
N VAL A 229 -10.36 8.57 -8.29
CA VAL A 229 -9.51 7.60 -7.62
C VAL A 229 -10.11 7.28 -6.25
N LEU A 230 -10.66 8.27 -5.54
CA LEU A 230 -11.44 8.05 -4.30
C LEU A 230 -12.69 7.17 -4.52
N TRP A 231 -13.33 7.26 -5.69
CA TRP A 231 -14.44 6.36 -6.06
C TRP A 231 -14.05 4.88 -6.09
N MET A 232 -12.77 4.56 -6.32
CA MET A 232 -12.29 3.17 -6.23
C MET A 232 -12.41 2.63 -4.80
N SER A 233 -12.09 3.45 -3.79
CA SER A 233 -12.21 3.05 -2.38
C SER A 233 -13.66 2.86 -1.96
N PHE A 234 -14.56 3.76 -2.39
CA PHE A 234 -16.01 3.56 -2.19
C PHE A 234 -16.54 2.30 -2.88
N SER A 235 -16.04 1.98 -4.07
CA SER A 235 -16.42 0.78 -4.82
C SER A 235 -16.02 -0.51 -4.09
N VAL A 236 -14.85 -0.54 -3.45
CA VAL A 236 -14.42 -1.70 -2.63
C VAL A 236 -15.28 -1.86 -1.39
N ILE A 237 -15.57 -0.77 -0.68
CA ILE A 237 -16.46 -0.81 0.50
C ILE A 237 -17.85 -1.28 0.08
N GLY A 238 -18.42 -0.69 -0.97
CA GLY A 238 -19.74 -1.06 -1.50
C GLY A 238 -19.79 -2.51 -1.98
N GLY A 239 -18.79 -2.95 -2.74
CA GLY A 239 -18.69 -4.33 -3.22
C GLY A 239 -18.58 -5.34 -2.08
N ALA A 240 -17.76 -5.05 -1.06
CA ALA A 240 -17.66 -5.89 0.14
C ALA A 240 -18.98 -5.95 0.91
N MET A 241 -19.70 -4.84 1.02
CA MET A 241 -21.03 -4.79 1.66
C MET A 241 -22.06 -5.62 0.90
N VAL A 242 -22.12 -5.50 -0.42
CA VAL A 242 -23.03 -6.30 -1.26
C VAL A 242 -22.74 -7.79 -1.10
N MET A 243 -21.47 -8.19 -1.14
CA MET A 243 -21.09 -9.60 -0.95
C MET A 243 -21.43 -10.11 0.45
N ALA A 244 -21.23 -9.30 1.49
CA ALA A 244 -21.59 -9.67 2.87
C ALA A 244 -23.11 -9.82 3.05
N LEU A 245 -23.92 -9.01 2.37
CA LEU A 245 -25.38 -9.13 2.38
C LEU A 245 -25.84 -10.39 1.64
N LEU A 246 -25.27 -10.68 0.46
CA LEU A 246 -25.58 -11.90 -0.30
C LEU A 246 -25.16 -13.18 0.46
N ALA A 247 -24.07 -13.11 1.21
CA ALA A 247 -23.62 -14.21 2.07
C ALA A 247 -24.39 -14.30 3.41
N ASN A 248 -25.27 -13.33 3.70
CA ASN A 248 -25.98 -13.20 4.98
C ASN A 248 -25.03 -13.10 6.19
N GLU A 249 -23.83 -12.55 5.97
CA GLU A 249 -22.79 -12.34 6.98
C GLU A 249 -22.74 -10.88 7.47
N PHE A 250 -23.55 -9.99 6.89
CA PHE A 250 -23.57 -8.58 7.25
C PHE A 250 -24.06 -8.40 8.70
N LYS A 251 -23.20 -7.84 9.54
CA LYS A 251 -23.54 -7.48 10.93
C LYS A 251 -22.89 -6.17 11.32
N LEU A 252 -23.71 -5.18 11.67
CA LEU A 252 -23.23 -3.94 12.27
C LEU A 252 -22.79 -4.24 13.71
N LYS A 253 -21.50 -4.01 14.00
CA LYS A 253 -20.92 -4.17 15.33
C LYS A 253 -20.37 -2.83 15.79
N MET A 254 -20.83 -2.35 16.93
CA MET A 254 -20.25 -1.17 17.57
C MET A 254 -19.00 -1.57 18.34
N PRO A 255 -17.86 -0.87 18.17
CA PRO A 255 -16.63 -1.17 18.89
C PRO A 255 -16.75 -0.79 20.37
N THR A 256 -16.10 -1.55 21.25
CA THR A 256 -15.85 -1.10 22.62
C THR A 256 -14.83 0.03 22.62
N ARG A 257 -14.78 0.83 23.70
CA ARG A 257 -13.81 1.94 23.81
C ARG A 257 -12.36 1.50 23.62
N GLU A 258 -12.02 0.32 24.12
CA GLU A 258 -10.69 -0.27 23.95
C GLU A 258 -10.39 -0.64 22.50
N ILE A 259 -11.32 -1.32 21.81
CA ILE A 259 -11.16 -1.65 20.39
C ILE A 259 -11.06 -0.38 19.55
N ALA A 260 -11.85 0.64 19.88
CA ALA A 260 -11.79 1.94 19.22
C ALA A 260 -10.41 2.60 19.40
N PHE A 261 -9.86 2.59 20.62
CA PHE A 261 -8.51 3.10 20.89
C PHE A 261 -7.47 2.38 20.03
N TRP A 262 -7.43 1.05 20.06
CA TRP A 262 -6.47 0.27 19.24
C TRP A 262 -6.67 0.48 17.73
N ALA A 263 -7.90 0.61 17.27
CA ALA A 263 -8.21 0.86 15.86
C ALA A 263 -7.82 2.28 15.40
N ILE A 264 -7.88 3.27 16.30
CA ILE A 264 -7.42 4.64 16.03
C ILE A 264 -5.89 4.68 16.03
N SER A 265 -5.24 4.16 17.07
CA SER A 265 -3.78 4.12 17.17
C SER A 265 -3.16 3.33 16.02
N GLY A 266 -3.72 2.17 15.68
CA GLY A 266 -3.30 1.38 14.53
C GLY A 266 -3.49 2.12 13.22
N GLY A 267 -4.62 2.83 13.04
CA GLY A 267 -4.86 3.68 11.87
C GLY A 267 -3.83 4.80 11.72
N ILE A 268 -3.47 5.48 12.81
CA ILE A 268 -2.44 6.53 12.80
C ILE A 268 -1.08 5.95 12.40
N LEU A 269 -0.66 4.84 13.02
CA LEU A 269 0.61 4.18 12.69
C LEU A 269 0.65 3.70 11.23
N MET A 270 -0.46 3.14 10.73
CA MET A 270 -0.58 2.76 9.32
C MET A 270 -0.51 3.97 8.39
N GLY A 271 -1.10 5.10 8.77
CA GLY A 271 -1.04 6.33 7.97
C GLY A 271 0.38 6.88 7.86
N ILE A 272 1.08 7.00 8.99
CA ILE A 272 2.50 7.43 9.02
C ILE A 272 3.36 6.43 8.23
N GLY A 273 3.19 5.13 8.47
CA GLY A 273 3.94 4.08 7.78
C GLY A 273 3.69 4.07 6.27
N ALA A 274 2.45 4.32 5.83
CA ALA A 274 2.12 4.42 4.41
C ALA A 274 2.77 5.62 3.72
N ARG A 275 2.96 6.73 4.44
CA ARG A 275 3.67 7.92 3.91
C ARG A 275 5.16 7.66 3.79
N VAL A 276 5.79 7.15 4.85
CA VAL A 276 7.23 6.83 4.82
C VAL A 276 7.54 5.69 3.83
N GLY A 277 6.65 4.70 3.74
CA GLY A 277 6.77 3.58 2.80
C GLY A 277 6.29 3.87 1.38
N LEU A 278 5.87 5.11 1.09
CA LEU A 278 5.38 5.58 -0.22
C LEU A 278 4.19 4.75 -0.77
N GLY A 279 3.45 4.08 0.11
CA GLY A 279 2.18 3.47 -0.23
C GLY A 279 1.68 2.39 0.70
N CYS A 280 0.57 1.79 0.29
CA CYS A 280 -0.05 0.67 0.96
C CYS A 280 0.48 -0.67 0.44
N ASN A 281 0.00 -1.78 1.01
CA ASN A 281 0.34 -3.12 0.56
C ASN A 281 0.08 -3.34 -0.94
N ILE A 282 -0.91 -2.67 -1.52
CA ILE A 282 -1.24 -2.84 -2.95
C ILE A 282 -0.26 -2.07 -3.82
N GLY A 283 0.01 -0.81 -3.48
CA GLY A 283 0.95 0.02 -4.24
C GLY A 283 2.40 -0.36 -3.99
N ALA A 284 2.85 -0.25 -2.73
CA ALA A 284 4.26 -0.39 -2.37
C ALA A 284 4.78 -1.84 -2.37
N PHE A 285 3.90 -2.84 -2.26
CA PHE A 285 4.29 -4.26 -2.43
C PHE A 285 3.84 -4.83 -3.77
N PHE A 286 2.54 -5.04 -3.97
CA PHE A 286 2.06 -5.81 -5.12
C PHE A 286 2.41 -5.14 -6.45
N ALA A 287 2.03 -3.87 -6.65
CA ALA A 287 2.29 -3.17 -7.91
C ALA A 287 3.80 -3.00 -8.17
N THR A 288 4.58 -2.59 -7.15
CA THR A 288 6.04 -2.43 -7.26
C THR A 288 6.74 -3.75 -7.65
N VAL A 289 6.42 -4.85 -6.98
CA VAL A 289 7.02 -6.17 -7.29
C VAL A 289 6.62 -6.64 -8.69
N THR A 290 5.35 -6.51 -9.08
CA THR A 290 4.89 -6.95 -10.41
C THR A 290 5.44 -6.09 -11.55
N ASN A 291 5.70 -4.81 -11.30
CA ASN A 291 6.33 -3.91 -12.28
C ASN A 291 7.85 -4.11 -12.38
N GLY A 292 8.44 -4.93 -11.50
CA GLY A 292 9.85 -5.31 -11.56
C GLY A 292 10.78 -4.50 -10.68
N ASP A 293 10.26 -3.65 -9.79
CA ASP A 293 11.08 -2.92 -8.83
C ASP A 293 11.31 -3.80 -7.58
N PRO A 294 12.58 -4.07 -7.20
CA PRO A 294 12.92 -4.91 -6.07
C PRO A 294 12.66 -4.24 -4.71
N SER A 295 12.48 -2.91 -4.66
CA SER A 295 12.15 -2.18 -3.43
C SER A 295 10.86 -2.67 -2.79
N GLY A 296 9.93 -3.20 -3.61
CA GLY A 296 8.71 -3.82 -3.11
C GLY A 296 9.00 -4.99 -2.16
N TRP A 297 10.02 -5.82 -2.41
CA TRP A 297 10.39 -6.89 -1.49
C TRP A 297 10.93 -6.38 -0.16
N LEU A 298 11.68 -5.27 -0.17
CA LEU A 298 12.14 -4.62 1.05
C LEU A 298 10.95 -4.12 1.88
N PHE A 299 9.97 -3.50 1.23
CA PHE A 299 8.72 -3.11 1.86
C PHE A 299 7.95 -4.34 2.40
N GLY A 300 7.90 -5.44 1.64
CA GLY A 300 7.29 -6.70 2.07
C GLY A 300 7.95 -7.30 3.31
N LEU A 301 9.27 -7.22 3.44
CA LEU A 301 10.00 -7.62 4.65
C LEU A 301 9.63 -6.75 5.84
N GLY A 302 9.63 -5.42 5.67
CA GLY A 302 9.22 -4.47 6.71
C GLY A 302 7.78 -4.69 7.17
N MET A 303 6.85 -4.88 6.22
CA MET A 303 5.46 -5.19 6.48
C MET A 303 5.29 -6.50 7.25
N THR A 304 6.00 -7.56 6.83
CA THR A 304 5.93 -8.88 7.49
C THR A 304 6.48 -8.80 8.91
N GLY A 305 7.61 -8.11 9.10
CA GLY A 305 8.22 -7.88 10.41
C GLY A 305 7.29 -7.09 11.35
N GLY A 306 6.74 -5.97 10.86
CA GLY A 306 5.79 -5.16 11.60
C GLY A 306 4.51 -5.93 11.98
N GLY A 307 3.96 -6.71 11.04
CA GLY A 307 2.81 -7.58 11.29
C GLY A 307 3.10 -8.66 12.35
N TYR A 308 4.27 -9.29 12.28
CA TYR A 308 4.68 -10.30 13.27
C TYR A 308 4.81 -9.70 14.68
N ILE A 309 5.47 -8.55 14.81
CA ILE A 309 5.61 -7.83 16.09
C ILE A 309 4.23 -7.43 16.62
N GLY A 310 3.37 -6.89 15.75
CA GLY A 310 2.01 -6.51 16.10
C GLY A 310 1.20 -7.69 16.65
N VAL A 311 1.19 -8.83 15.96
CA VAL A 311 0.49 -10.05 16.42
C VAL A 311 1.04 -10.54 17.75
N LYS A 312 2.38 -10.56 17.92
CA LYS A 312 3.00 -10.95 19.19
C LYS A 312 2.61 -10.03 20.34
N PHE A 313 2.61 -8.73 20.11
CA PHE A 313 2.20 -7.74 21.10
C PHE A 313 0.72 -7.90 21.50
N PHE A 314 -0.18 -8.04 20.52
CA PHE A 314 -1.60 -8.21 20.80
C PHE A 314 -1.92 -9.52 21.51
N ASN A 315 -1.26 -10.62 21.14
CA ASN A 315 -1.42 -11.89 21.85
C ASN A 315 -0.99 -11.76 23.32
N TRP A 316 0.17 -11.16 23.58
CA TRP A 316 0.65 -10.89 24.93
C TRP A 316 -0.30 -9.99 25.73
N TRP A 317 -0.87 -8.96 25.09
CA TRP A 317 -1.84 -8.06 25.72
C TRP A 317 -3.11 -8.81 26.13
N ILE A 318 -3.67 -9.60 25.20
CA ILE A 318 -4.89 -10.38 25.43
C ILE A 318 -4.67 -11.41 26.54
N GLU A 319 -3.55 -12.14 26.51
CA GLU A 319 -3.18 -13.10 27.56
C GLU A 319 -3.12 -12.44 28.94
N ARG A 320 -2.47 -11.25 29.04
CA ARG A 320 -2.40 -10.50 30.31
C ARG A 320 -3.77 -10.02 30.78
N LYS A 321 -4.63 -9.62 29.86
CA LYS A 321 -5.99 -9.17 30.21
C LYS A 321 -6.83 -10.34 30.73
N MET A 322 -6.82 -11.47 30.03
CA MET A 322 -7.50 -12.68 30.47
C MET A 322 -6.99 -13.17 31.84
N ALA A 323 -5.68 -13.07 32.10
CA ALA A 323 -5.11 -13.44 33.39
C ALA A 323 -5.59 -12.54 34.56
N LYS A 324 -5.91 -11.27 34.29
CA LYS A 324 -6.47 -10.34 35.28
C LYS A 324 -7.98 -10.53 35.49
N ASP A 325 -8.69 -10.90 34.44
CA ASP A 325 -10.15 -11.09 34.45
C ASP A 325 -10.56 -12.50 34.92
N THR A 326 -9.60 -13.41 35.12
CA THR A 326 -9.86 -14.72 35.74
C THR A 326 -10.12 -14.51 37.24
N PRO A 327 -11.33 -14.79 37.76
CA PRO A 327 -11.57 -14.66 39.18
C PRO A 327 -10.64 -15.63 39.90
N LEU A 328 -9.88 -15.12 40.87
CA LEU A 328 -9.19 -15.94 41.85
C LEU A 328 -10.29 -16.69 42.62
N GLY A 329 -10.58 -17.91 42.17
CA GLY A 329 -11.41 -18.84 42.90
C GLY A 329 -10.72 -19.19 44.21
N PHE A 330 -11.15 -18.51 45.27
CA PHE A 330 -11.14 -19.01 46.63
C PHE A 330 -12.59 -19.18 47.07
#